data_AF-A0A9E6BST6-F1
#
_entry.id   AF-A0A9E6BST6-F1
#
_cell.length_a   1.000
_cell.length_b   1.000
_cell.length_c   1.000
_cell.angle_alpha   90.00
_cell.angle_beta   90.00
_cell.angle_gamma   90.00
#
_symmetry.space_group_name_H-M   'P 1'
#
loop_
_entity.id
_entity.type
_entity.pdbx_description
1 polymer ?
#
loop_
_entity_poly.entity_id
_entity_poly.type
_entity_poly.pdbx_seq_one_letter_code
_entity_poly.pdbx_strand_id
1 'polypeptide(L)'
;MRALFSVLATLFALTTSAQAGQVWLTMDQVHPYKLERPALDIAVGNPAVADVTVQDTQNLLLFGKSPGLTNIYVFDDAGEVIENIVIRVRSQNSDMLTVHKGVFRTTYNCTSSCEPVITVGDEPDLFDEISSQVKKKATQAENATKGN
;
A
#
# COMPACT_ATOMS: atom_id res chain seq x y z
N MET A 1 -40.67 -59.13 16.72
CA MET A 1 -40.55 -57.67 17.00
C MET A 1 -39.17 -57.24 16.54
N ARG A 2 -39.08 -56.53 15.41
CA ARG A 2 -37.82 -56.10 14.78
C ARG A 2 -37.58 -54.64 15.14
N ALA A 3 -36.55 -54.37 15.94
CA ALA A 3 -36.11 -53.03 16.25
C ALA A 3 -35.21 -52.52 15.12
N LEU A 4 -35.68 -51.49 14.39
CA LEU A 4 -34.88 -50.74 13.42
C LEU A 4 -34.41 -49.45 14.11
N PHE A 5 -33.15 -49.43 14.55
CA PHE A 5 -32.46 -48.21 14.96
C PHE A 5 -31.95 -47.49 13.71
N SER A 6 -32.58 -46.38 13.34
CA SER A 6 -32.09 -45.48 12.28
C SER A 6 -31.02 -44.57 12.85
N VAL A 7 -29.77 -44.75 12.41
CA VAL A 7 -28.64 -43.86 12.70
C VAL A 7 -28.74 -42.66 11.75
N LEU A 8 -29.15 -41.51 12.27
CA LEU A 8 -29.19 -40.25 11.53
C LEU A 8 -27.83 -39.55 11.68
N ALA A 9 -26.94 -39.74 10.70
CA ALA A 9 -25.64 -39.10 10.65
C ALA A 9 -25.79 -37.64 10.18
N THR A 10 -25.76 -36.69 11.12
CA THR A 10 -25.66 -35.25 10.83
C THR A 10 -24.25 -34.90 10.36
N LEU A 11 -24.09 -34.66 9.05
CA LEU A 11 -22.90 -34.08 8.45
C LEU A 11 -22.84 -32.57 8.79
N PHE A 12 -21.98 -32.19 9.73
CA PHE A 12 -21.63 -30.78 9.95
C PHE A 12 -20.63 -30.34 8.87
N ALA A 13 -21.09 -29.55 7.90
CA ALA A 13 -20.21 -28.89 6.95
C ALA A 13 -19.46 -27.76 7.67
N LEU A 14 -18.16 -27.93 7.89
CA LEU A 14 -17.26 -26.87 8.35
C LEU A 14 -17.00 -25.93 7.17
N THR A 15 -17.68 -24.79 7.13
CA THR A 15 -17.36 -23.71 6.19
C THR A 15 -16.14 -22.95 6.71
N THR A 16 -14.98 -23.17 6.12
CA THR A 16 -13.79 -22.32 6.29
C THR A 16 -14.00 -21.03 5.49
N SER A 17 -14.20 -19.91 6.19
CA SER A 17 -14.19 -18.58 5.57
C SER A 17 -12.74 -18.21 5.20
N ALA A 18 -12.46 -18.04 3.90
CA ALA A 18 -11.21 -17.46 3.43
C ALA A 18 -11.15 -15.99 3.91
N GLN A 19 -10.33 -15.72 4.92
CA GLN A 19 -10.15 -14.39 5.47
C GLN A 19 -9.13 -13.66 4.59
N ALA A 20 -9.60 -12.79 3.69
CA ALA A 20 -8.71 -11.91 2.94
C ALA A 20 -7.98 -10.98 3.93
N GLY A 21 -6.65 -11.06 3.96
CA GLY A 21 -5.81 -10.20 4.80
C GLY A 21 -5.98 -8.74 4.41
N GLN A 22 -6.27 -7.88 5.37
CA GLN A 22 -6.22 -6.43 5.18
C GLN A 22 -4.92 -5.87 5.73
N VAL A 23 -4.14 -5.22 4.87
CA VAL A 23 -2.89 -4.54 5.22
C VAL A 23 -3.09 -3.04 5.20
N TRP A 24 -2.63 -2.37 6.25
CA TRP A 24 -2.62 -0.92 6.37
C TRP A 24 -1.22 -0.41 6.08
N LEU A 25 -1.10 0.46 5.07
CA LEU A 25 0.14 1.13 4.75
C LEU A 25 0.03 2.62 5.09
N THR A 26 1.15 3.20 5.47
CA THR A 26 1.30 4.66 5.52
C THR A 26 1.93 5.12 4.21
N MET A 27 1.45 6.23 3.68
CA MET A 27 2.04 6.87 2.51
C MET A 27 3.53 7.14 2.74
N ASP A 28 4.34 6.97 1.70
CA ASP A 28 5.80 7.17 1.70
C ASP A 28 6.56 6.25 2.68
N GLN A 29 5.95 5.14 3.10
CA GLN A 29 6.59 4.09 3.89
C GLN A 29 6.56 2.74 3.18
N VAL A 30 7.57 1.92 3.47
CA VAL A 30 7.66 0.52 3.05
C VAL A 30 7.19 -0.41 4.16
N HIS A 31 6.45 -1.45 3.79
CA HIS A 31 6.01 -2.50 4.69
C HIS A 31 6.45 -3.87 4.16
N PRO A 32 7.36 -4.57 4.87
CA PRO A 32 7.70 -5.95 4.53
C PRO A 32 6.48 -6.85 4.71
N TYR A 33 6.21 -7.69 3.71
CA TYR A 33 5.11 -8.64 3.71
C TYR A 33 5.63 -10.02 3.31
N LYS A 34 5.28 -11.04 4.08
CA LYS A 34 5.71 -12.42 3.84
C LYS A 34 4.53 -13.25 3.39
N LEU A 35 4.68 -13.89 2.24
CA LEU A 35 3.71 -14.82 1.66
C LEU A 35 3.74 -16.17 2.38
N GLU A 36 2.64 -16.91 2.30
CA GLU A 36 2.58 -18.28 2.85
C GLU A 36 3.31 -19.30 1.97
N ARG A 37 3.35 -19.06 0.64
CA ARG A 37 4.00 -19.90 -0.36
C ARG A 37 4.75 -19.04 -1.39
N PRO A 38 5.71 -19.62 -2.15
CA PRO A 38 6.42 -18.91 -3.22
C PRO A 38 5.46 -18.40 -4.31
N ALA A 39 5.60 -17.14 -4.70
CA ALA A 39 4.90 -16.52 -5.82
C ALA A 39 5.71 -16.59 -7.11
N LEU A 40 5.00 -16.72 -8.23
CA LEU A 40 5.54 -16.58 -9.57
C LEU A 40 5.18 -15.22 -10.19
N ASP A 41 3.93 -14.79 -10.01
CA ASP A 41 3.40 -13.58 -10.64
C ASP A 41 2.57 -12.74 -9.65
N ILE A 42 2.51 -11.43 -9.90
CA ILE A 42 1.83 -10.46 -9.04
C ILE A 42 1.10 -9.43 -9.89
N ALA A 43 -0.19 -9.23 -9.60
CA ALA A 43 -1.01 -8.19 -10.21
C ALA A 43 -1.44 -7.16 -9.18
N VAL A 44 -1.09 -5.89 -9.43
CA VAL A 44 -1.49 -4.75 -8.59
C VAL A 44 -2.73 -4.10 -9.18
N GLY A 45 -3.80 -3.96 -8.38
CA GLY A 45 -5.05 -3.36 -8.84
C GLY A 45 -4.89 -1.90 -9.28
N ASN A 46 -4.27 -1.06 -8.43
CA ASN A 46 -3.95 0.33 -8.73
C ASN A 46 -2.54 0.73 -8.21
N PRO A 47 -1.52 0.74 -9.09
CA PRO A 47 -0.15 1.13 -8.77
C PRO A 47 0.04 2.57 -8.30
N ALA A 48 -0.96 3.45 -8.46
CA ALA A 48 -0.91 4.83 -7.96
C ALA A 48 -1.31 4.92 -6.47
N VAL A 49 -2.05 3.94 -5.95
CA VAL A 49 -2.42 3.86 -4.52
C VAL A 49 -1.35 3.11 -3.74
N ALA A 50 -1.00 1.90 -4.19
CA ALA A 50 0.04 1.08 -3.59
C ALA A 50 0.81 0.31 -4.65
N ASP A 51 2.04 -0.04 -4.35
CA ASP A 51 2.93 -0.77 -5.26
C ASP A 51 3.72 -1.82 -4.50
N VAL A 52 4.39 -2.72 -5.23
CA VAL A 52 5.12 -3.85 -4.66
C VAL A 52 6.43 -4.10 -5.37
N THR A 53 7.48 -4.36 -4.59
CA THR A 53 8.73 -4.91 -5.08
C THR A 53 8.91 -6.30 -4.52
N VAL A 54 9.25 -7.26 -5.39
CA VAL A 54 9.57 -8.63 -5.01
C VAL A 54 11.02 -8.68 -4.53
N GLN A 55 11.24 -9.02 -3.26
CA GLN A 55 12.59 -9.20 -2.73
C GLN A 55 13.12 -10.61 -3.02
N ASP A 56 12.26 -11.62 -2.84
CA ASP A 56 12.47 -13.00 -3.26
C ASP A 56 11.11 -13.67 -3.48
N THR A 57 11.09 -14.97 -3.77
CA THR A 57 9.86 -15.69 -4.12
C THR A 57 8.79 -15.66 -3.02
N GLN A 58 9.11 -15.35 -1.77
CA GLN A 58 8.15 -15.36 -0.66
C GLN A 58 8.10 -14.02 0.11
N ASN A 59 9.04 -13.10 -0.12
CA ASN A 59 9.11 -11.82 0.57
C ASN A 59 8.84 -10.65 -0.39
N LEU A 60 7.87 -9.83 -0.02
CA LEU A 60 7.43 -8.64 -0.75
C LEU A 60 7.71 -7.38 0.07
N LEU A 61 8.01 -6.29 -0.60
CA LEU A 61 8.05 -4.95 -0.03
C LEU A 61 6.88 -4.16 -0.60
N LEU A 62 5.91 -3.83 0.25
CA LEU A 62 4.73 -3.07 -0.12
C LEU A 62 4.96 -1.58 0.13
N PHE A 63 4.55 -0.73 -0.81
CA PHE A 63 4.72 0.72 -0.73
C PHE A 63 3.36 1.42 -0.81
N GLY A 64 3.07 2.29 0.16
CA GLY A 64 1.92 3.18 0.08
C GLY A 64 2.29 4.45 -0.69
N LYS A 65 1.62 4.76 -1.81
CA LYS A 65 1.91 5.93 -2.64
C LYS A 65 0.91 7.06 -2.48
N SER A 66 -0.39 6.75 -2.42
CA SER A 66 -1.43 7.75 -2.22
C SER A 66 -2.58 7.20 -1.39
N PRO A 67 -3.30 8.05 -0.62
CA PRO A 67 -4.41 7.61 0.20
C PRO A 67 -5.49 6.92 -0.65
N GLY A 68 -5.94 5.74 -0.22
CA GLY A 68 -6.90 4.97 -1.01
C GLY A 68 -7.06 3.54 -0.54
N LEU A 69 -7.87 2.79 -1.31
CA LEU A 69 -8.10 1.37 -1.14
C LEU A 69 -7.81 0.68 -2.48
N THR A 70 -6.92 -0.32 -2.46
CA THR A 70 -6.58 -1.15 -3.61
C THR A 70 -6.33 -2.57 -3.11
N ASN A 71 -5.94 -3.47 -4.00
CA ASN A 71 -5.50 -4.80 -3.65
C ASN A 71 -4.35 -5.27 -4.54
N ILE A 72 -3.71 -6.36 -4.12
CA ILE A 72 -2.67 -7.06 -4.86
C ILE A 72 -3.04 -8.54 -4.90
N TYR A 73 -3.09 -9.11 -6.10
CA TYR A 73 -3.21 -10.55 -6.32
C TYR A 73 -1.84 -11.17 -6.50
N VAL A 74 -1.63 -12.30 -5.85
CA VAL A 74 -0.40 -13.07 -5.91
C VAL A 74 -0.73 -14.46 -6.45
N PHE A 75 0.03 -14.91 -7.45
CA PHE A 75 -0.19 -16.17 -8.14
C PHE A 75 1.00 -17.12 -7.99
N ASP A 76 0.72 -18.42 -7.96
CA ASP A 76 1.73 -19.47 -8.02
C ASP A 76 2.09 -19.84 -9.48
N ASP A 77 2.93 -20.87 -9.63
CA ASP A 77 3.41 -21.35 -10.91
C ASP A 77 2.35 -22.06 -11.77
N ALA A 78 1.26 -22.52 -11.14
CA ALA A 78 0.09 -23.06 -11.82
C ALA A 78 -0.89 -21.96 -12.29
N GLY A 79 -0.64 -20.70 -11.92
CA GLY A 79 -1.55 -19.58 -12.16
C GLY A 79 -2.72 -19.53 -11.18
N GLU A 80 -2.66 -20.29 -10.09
CA GLU A 80 -3.67 -20.24 -9.03
C GLU A 80 -3.38 -19.06 -8.08
N VAL A 81 -4.45 -18.47 -7.54
CA VAL A 81 -4.32 -17.37 -6.59
C VAL A 81 -3.82 -17.91 -5.26
N ILE A 82 -2.63 -17.47 -4.84
CA ILE A 82 -2.10 -17.70 -3.50
C ILE A 82 -2.86 -16.84 -2.49
N GLU A 83 -2.91 -15.52 -2.75
CA GLU A 83 -3.52 -14.56 -1.85
C GLU A 83 -4.06 -13.33 -2.59
N ASN A 84 -5.12 -12.73 -2.04
CA ASN A 84 -5.61 -11.41 -2.40
C ASN A 84 -5.43 -10.47 -1.21
N ILE A 85 -4.42 -9.60 -1.27
CA ILE A 85 -4.04 -8.70 -0.20
C ILE A 85 -4.80 -7.39 -0.38
N VAL A 86 -5.73 -7.07 0.53
CA VAL A 86 -6.46 -5.80 0.49
C VAL A 86 -5.62 -4.72 1.16
N ILE A 87 -5.23 -3.69 0.41
CA ILE A 87 -4.35 -2.62 0.88
C ILE A 87 -5.13 -1.34 1.08
N ARG A 88 -4.98 -0.77 2.27
CA ARG A 88 -5.50 0.56 2.57
C ARG A 88 -4.37 1.50 2.98
N VAL A 89 -4.21 2.57 2.20
CA VAL A 89 -3.15 3.56 2.40
C VAL A 89 -3.72 4.78 3.10
N ARG A 90 -3.03 5.22 4.17
CA ARG A 90 -3.35 6.45 4.90
C ARG A 90 -2.24 7.49 4.69
N SER A 91 -2.60 8.77 4.82
CA SER A 91 -1.60 9.84 4.91
C SER A 91 -0.71 9.67 6.13
N GLN A 92 0.51 10.20 6.04
CA GLN A 92 1.37 10.41 7.20
C GLN A 92 0.72 11.39 8.17
N ASN A 93 0.71 11.04 9.46
CA ASN A 93 0.13 11.89 10.51
C ASN A 93 1.15 12.23 11.60
N SER A 94 2.27 11.51 11.72
CA SER A 94 3.30 11.83 12.71
C SER A 94 4.06 13.07 12.28
N ASP A 95 4.19 14.04 13.19
CA ASP A 95 4.91 15.29 12.98
C ASP A 95 4.39 16.12 11.78
N MET A 96 3.17 15.86 11.33
CA MET A 96 2.54 16.59 10.22
C MET A 96 1.52 17.61 10.75
N LEU A 97 1.60 18.85 10.27
CA LEU A 97 0.59 19.88 10.49
C LEU A 97 -0.14 20.15 9.18
N THR A 98 -1.46 19.99 9.18
CA THR A 98 -2.31 20.31 8.04
C THR A 98 -3.14 21.55 8.33
N VAL A 99 -3.01 22.57 7.49
CA VAL A 99 -3.76 23.82 7.55
C VAL A 99 -4.83 23.83 6.47
N HIS A 100 -6.08 24.09 6.86
CA HIS A 100 -7.20 24.22 5.92
C HIS A 100 -7.61 25.68 5.76
N LYS A 101 -7.67 26.16 4.52
CA LYS A 101 -8.17 27.49 4.14
C LYS A 101 -9.31 27.32 3.14
N GLY A 102 -10.54 27.19 3.66
CA GLY A 102 -11.69 26.83 2.84
C GLY A 102 -11.54 25.41 2.27
N VAL A 103 -11.55 25.27 0.95
CA VAL A 103 -11.35 23.98 0.26
C VAL A 103 -9.88 23.61 0.09
N PHE A 104 -8.97 24.56 0.33
CA PHE A 104 -7.55 24.36 0.16
C PHE A 104 -6.92 23.79 1.43
N ARG A 105 -5.93 22.91 1.20
CA ARG A 105 -5.19 22.22 2.25
C ARG A 105 -3.69 22.41 2.00
N THR A 106 -2.95 22.72 3.05
CA THR A 106 -1.48 22.76 3.01
C THR A 106 -0.93 21.92 4.14
N THR A 107 0.04 21.07 3.84
CA THR A 107 0.68 20.17 4.81
C THR A 107 2.13 20.58 5.05
N TYR A 108 2.54 20.53 6.32
CA TYR A 108 3.89 20.85 6.79
C TYR A 108 4.43 19.68 7.61
N ASN A 109 5.74 19.42 7.53
CA ASN A 109 6.44 18.58 8.48
C ASN A 109 7.03 19.47 9.60
N CYS A 110 6.63 19.22 10.83
CA CYS A 110 6.92 20.03 12.01
C CYS A 110 7.72 19.26 13.08
N THR A 111 8.75 18.48 12.71
CA THR A 111 9.60 17.79 13.68
C THR A 111 10.36 18.75 14.61
N SER A 112 10.95 19.83 14.08
CA SER A 112 11.69 20.85 14.86
C SER A 112 11.33 22.28 14.43
N SER A 113 11.21 22.50 13.13
CA SER A 113 10.59 23.66 12.50
C SER A 113 9.60 23.18 11.44
N CYS A 114 8.52 23.91 11.22
CA CYS A 114 7.53 23.55 10.20
C CYS A 114 8.03 23.91 8.80
N GLU A 115 8.31 22.90 8.00
CA GLU A 115 8.71 23.02 6.59
C GLU A 115 7.59 22.51 5.67
N PRO A 116 7.29 23.18 4.55
CA PRO A 116 6.23 22.74 3.65
C PRO A 116 6.62 21.42 2.98
N VAL A 117 5.65 20.52 2.81
CA VAL A 117 5.83 19.25 2.11
C VAL A 117 4.93 19.16 0.88
N ILE A 118 5.34 18.34 -0.09
CA ILE A 118 4.49 17.97 -1.22
C ILE A 118 3.64 16.77 -0.77
N THR A 119 2.34 16.98 -0.55
CA THR A 119 1.42 15.90 -0.14
C THR A 119 0.25 15.80 -1.12
N VAL A 120 -0.10 14.56 -1.51
CA VAL A 120 -1.24 14.31 -2.40
C VAL A 120 -2.53 14.82 -1.75
N GLY A 121 -3.25 15.71 -2.46
CA GLY A 121 -4.49 16.34 -2.00
C GLY A 121 -4.31 17.73 -1.38
N ASP A 122 -3.10 18.28 -1.38
CA ASP A 122 -2.85 19.68 -1.03
C ASP A 122 -3.20 20.63 -2.19
N GLU A 123 -3.20 21.93 -1.91
CA GLU A 123 -3.48 23.01 -2.86
C GLU A 123 -2.59 22.92 -4.13
N PRO A 124 -3.18 22.94 -5.34
CA PRO A 124 -2.44 22.68 -6.59
C PRO A 124 -1.28 23.64 -6.84
N ASP A 125 -1.48 24.94 -6.62
CA ASP A 125 -0.47 25.95 -6.92
C ASP A 125 0.81 25.74 -6.09
N LEU A 126 0.64 25.44 -4.79
CA LEU A 126 1.76 25.14 -3.90
C LEU A 126 2.42 23.81 -4.25
N PHE A 127 1.64 22.79 -4.61
CA PHE A 127 2.15 21.49 -5.04
C PHE A 127 3.06 21.64 -6.27
N ASP A 128 2.62 22.39 -7.28
CA ASP A 128 3.36 22.60 -8.52
C ASP A 128 4.63 23.44 -8.31
N GLU A 129 4.57 24.47 -7.47
CA GLU A 129 5.72 25.31 -7.15
C GLU A 129 6.82 24.48 -6.44
N ILE A 130 6.48 23.79 -5.36
CA ILE A 130 7.47 22.99 -4.60
C ILE A 130 7.99 21.85 -5.49
N SER A 131 7.14 21.21 -6.29
CA SER A 131 7.56 20.16 -7.24
C SER A 131 8.58 20.69 -8.26
N SER A 132 8.38 21.90 -8.77
CA SER A 132 9.31 22.57 -9.68
C SER A 132 10.65 22.88 -8.99
N GLN A 133 10.62 23.36 -7.74
CA GLN A 133 11.83 23.62 -6.96
C GLN A 133 12.63 22.33 -6.70
N VAL A 134 11.95 21.24 -6.29
CA VAL A 134 12.58 19.93 -6.06
C VAL A 134 13.21 19.38 -7.34
N LYS A 135 12.50 19.44 -8.48
CA LYS A 135 13.04 19.03 -9.78
C LYS A 135 14.30 19.81 -10.16
N LYS A 136 14.27 21.15 -10.03
CA LYS A 136 15.44 22.00 -10.31
C LYS A 136 16.63 21.64 -9.42
N LYS A 137 16.41 21.41 -8.13
CA LYS A 137 17.46 20.99 -7.19
C LYS A 137 18.05 19.63 -7.56
N ALA A 138 17.21 18.66 -7.91
CA ALA A 138 17.66 17.33 -8.35
C ALA A 138 18.51 17.42 -9.63
N THR A 139 18.08 18.16 -10.64
CA THR A 139 18.85 18.38 -11.87
C THR A 139 20.19 19.08 -11.60
N GLN A 140 20.24 20.04 -10.69
CA GLN A 140 21.50 20.68 -10.30
C GLN A 140 22.47 19.70 -9.63
N ALA A 141 21.97 18.82 -8.74
CA ALA A 141 22.77 17.79 -8.10
C ALA A 141 23.34 16.78 -9.13
N GLU A 142 22.52 16.33 -10.09
CA GLU A 142 22.94 15.43 -11.16
C GLU A 142 24.00 16.06 -12.08
N ASN A 143 23.85 17.33 -12.42
CA ASN A 143 24.81 18.05 -13.26
C ASN A 143 26.16 18.25 -12.55
N ALA A 144 26.14 18.44 -11.23
CA ALA A 144 27.36 18.52 -10.43
C ALA A 144 28.12 17.18 -10.37
N THR A 145 27.44 16.04 -10.50
CA THR A 145 28.07 14.71 -10.50
C THR A 145 28.66 14.32 -11.86
N LYS A 146 28.13 14.88 -12.96
CA LYS A 146 28.62 14.63 -14.34
C LYS A 146 29.76 15.55 -14.77
N GLY A 147 30.08 16.56 -13.97
CA GLY A 147 31.12 17.56 -14.25
C GLY A 147 32.53 17.20 -13.78
N ASN A 148 32.74 15.99 -13.23
CA ASN A 148 34.05 15.45 -12.83
C ASN A 148 34.42 14.24 -13.69
#